data_AF-A0A7C2K6L1-F1
#
_entry.id   AF-A0A7C2K6L1-F1
#
_cell.length_a   1.000
_cell.length_b   1.000
_cell.length_c   1.000
_cell.angle_alpha   90.00
_cell.angle_beta   90.00
_cell.angle_gamma   90.00
#
_symmetry.space_group_name_H-M   'P 1'
#
loop_
_entity.id
_entity.type
_entity.pdbx_description
1 polymer ?
#
loop_
_entity_poly.entity_id
_entity_poly.type
_entity_poly.pdbx_seq_one_letter_code
_entity_poly.pdbx_strand_id
1 'polypeptide(L)'
;MSKQAIGWIGGLVVIGVAGVIAVTLYRSPPPTTQITPLPVTTPAPASTTPPPPVQHPISAVQSVPAAASTSALPSLEHSDALIAKELESLAGGEAWRSLLIPRDLIPHIVATIDALPRHSMSESILPLRTPRGAFKVAQVHGQTQINPQNFARYAPYMRLIKMLDSKNLVAWYVHNYPLFQKAYRQLGYPQGYFNNRLIYVINNLMATPEVKLPIVLQQPNVLYLYANPRLEALSAGQKMLLRSGPNNEAKIKAKLRTIRAILTGQHLNKP
;
A
#
# COMPACT_ATOMS: atom_id res chain seq x y z
N MET A 1 -30.98 -30.70 -4.27
CA MET A 1 -29.72 -31.29 -3.76
C MET A 1 -28.55 -30.44 -4.24
N SER A 2 -27.58 -30.24 -3.34
CA SER A 2 -26.24 -29.62 -3.48
C SER A 2 -26.09 -28.19 -4.01
N LYS A 3 -25.97 -27.27 -3.04
CA LYS A 3 -25.25 -26.00 -3.07
C LYS A 3 -23.77 -26.22 -3.43
N GLN A 4 -23.20 -25.41 -4.34
CA GLN A 4 -21.80 -24.98 -4.29
C GLN A 4 -21.69 -23.56 -4.86
N ALA A 5 -21.76 -22.56 -3.98
CA ALA A 5 -21.34 -21.20 -4.24
C ALA A 5 -20.11 -20.95 -3.33
N ILE A 6 -18.94 -21.09 -3.92
CA ILE A 6 -17.61 -20.87 -3.33
C ILE A 6 -17.07 -19.66 -4.11
N GLY A 7 -16.75 -18.49 -3.57
CA GLY A 7 -16.24 -18.14 -2.25
C GLY A 7 -14.88 -17.47 -2.50
N TRP A 8 -14.85 -16.18 -2.88
CA TRP A 8 -13.67 -15.51 -3.45
C TRP A 8 -13.51 -14.07 -2.90
N ILE A 9 -12.57 -13.81 -1.96
CA ILE A 9 -12.52 -12.55 -1.16
C ILE A 9 -11.05 -12.19 -0.69
N GLY A 10 -10.48 -10.96 -0.89
CA GLY A 10 -9.17 -10.47 -0.30
C GLY A 10 -7.91 -9.76 -0.88
N GLY A 11 -7.87 -8.57 -1.53
CA GLY A 11 -6.62 -8.14 -2.20
C GLY A 11 -6.40 -6.71 -2.71
N LEU A 12 -7.39 -5.83 -2.83
CA LEU A 12 -7.19 -4.52 -3.47
C LEU A 12 -6.38 -3.52 -2.64
N VAL A 13 -6.12 -3.77 -1.35
CA VAL A 13 -5.22 -2.90 -0.55
C VAL A 13 -3.76 -3.21 -0.88
N VAL A 14 -3.48 -4.44 -1.34
CA VAL A 14 -2.14 -4.88 -1.77
C VAL A 14 -1.80 -4.33 -3.16
N ILE A 15 -2.78 -4.09 -4.03
CA ILE A 15 -2.56 -3.75 -5.45
C ILE A 15 -2.35 -2.24 -5.68
N GLY A 16 -2.61 -1.38 -4.70
CA GLY A 16 -2.33 0.06 -4.81
C GLY A 16 -0.84 0.45 -4.75
N VAL A 17 0.07 -0.50 -4.45
CA VAL A 17 1.43 -0.14 -3.97
C VAL A 17 2.60 -0.69 -4.79
N ALA A 18 2.33 -1.46 -5.83
CA ALA A 18 3.41 -2.13 -6.54
C ALA A 18 3.70 -1.44 -7.86
N GLY A 19 4.51 -0.40 -7.76
CA GLY A 19 4.56 0.61 -8.79
C GLY A 19 5.79 1.49 -8.74
N VAL A 20 6.96 0.87 -8.91
CA VAL A 20 8.29 1.48 -9.06
C VAL A 20 8.87 2.03 -7.76
N ILE A 21 9.51 1.13 -7.01
CA ILE A 21 10.85 1.44 -6.54
C ILE A 21 11.77 0.38 -7.14
N ALA A 22 12.40 0.74 -8.25
CA ALA A 22 13.57 0.05 -8.79
C ALA A 22 14.52 1.10 -9.37
N VAL A 23 14.57 2.28 -8.70
CA VAL A 23 15.62 3.31 -8.79
C VAL A 23 15.60 4.12 -7.49
N THR A 24 15.44 3.51 -6.31
CA THR A 24 15.72 4.20 -5.04
C THR A 24 16.22 3.26 -3.95
N LEU A 25 17.46 2.75 -4.03
CA LEU A 25 18.16 2.36 -2.81
C LEU A 25 19.63 2.76 -2.86
N TYR A 26 19.90 3.84 -2.13
CA TYR A 26 21.21 4.19 -1.60
C TYR A 26 21.60 3.14 -0.56
N ARG A 27 22.82 2.61 -0.68
CA ARG A 27 23.60 2.12 0.45
C ARG A 27 24.17 3.35 1.15
N SER A 28 23.60 3.72 2.30
CA SER A 28 24.39 4.37 3.34
C SER A 28 24.58 3.32 4.44
N PRO A 29 25.81 3.07 4.93
CA PRO A 29 25.98 2.34 6.18
C PRO A 29 25.22 3.08 7.28
N PRO A 30 24.72 2.39 8.33
CA PRO A 30 24.19 3.07 9.49
C PRO A 30 25.26 4.06 9.98
N PRO A 31 24.90 5.28 10.39
CA PRO A 31 25.85 6.11 11.10
C PRO A 31 26.36 5.28 12.29
N THR A 32 27.65 5.04 12.36
CA THR A 32 28.29 4.57 13.58
C THR A 32 28.03 5.64 14.61
N THR A 33 26.96 5.49 15.38
CA THR A 33 26.74 6.29 16.58
C THR A 33 27.92 5.95 17.48
N GLN A 34 28.91 6.84 17.52
CA GLN A 34 29.83 6.87 18.65
C GLN A 34 28.95 7.00 19.89
N ILE A 35 28.94 5.96 20.72
CA ILE A 35 28.23 5.96 21.99
C ILE A 35 29.03 6.89 22.89
N THR A 36 28.73 8.19 22.84
CA THR A 36 29.09 9.08 23.93
C THR A 36 28.28 8.63 25.15
N PRO A 37 28.89 8.27 26.28
CA PRO A 37 28.11 7.94 27.47
C PRO A 37 27.27 9.15 27.86
N LEU A 38 25.95 9.04 27.79
CA LEU A 38 25.07 10.05 28.38
C LEU A 38 25.24 10.00 29.91
N PRO A 39 25.24 11.15 30.60
CA PRO A 39 25.11 11.17 32.05
C PRO A 39 23.80 10.49 32.45
N VAL A 40 23.90 9.56 33.38
CA VAL A 40 22.77 8.77 33.91
C VAL A 40 21.75 9.74 34.49
N THR A 41 20.65 9.95 33.78
CA THR A 41 19.49 10.69 34.28
C THR A 41 18.47 9.67 34.76
N THR A 42 18.07 9.81 36.03
CA THR A 42 17.01 9.07 36.71
C THR A 42 15.77 8.90 35.80
N PRO A 43 15.12 7.72 35.76
CA PRO A 43 13.95 7.54 34.91
C PRO A 43 12.83 8.48 35.32
N ALA A 44 12.44 9.38 34.41
CA ALA A 44 11.21 10.13 34.51
C ALA A 44 10.02 9.16 34.44
N PRO A 45 8.96 9.35 35.25
CA PRO A 45 7.78 8.51 35.19
C PRO A 45 7.19 8.52 33.78
N ALA A 46 6.90 7.34 33.24
CA ALA A 46 6.29 7.17 31.93
C ALA A 46 5.00 7.98 31.85
N SER A 47 5.01 9.04 31.04
CA SER A 47 3.81 9.82 30.75
C SER A 47 2.81 8.90 30.03
N THR A 48 1.71 8.57 30.70
CA THR A 48 0.59 7.82 30.16
C THR A 48 -0.19 8.70 29.18
N THR A 49 0.38 8.92 28.00
CA THR A 49 -0.39 9.54 26.90
C THR A 49 -1.55 8.59 26.58
N PRO A 50 -2.82 9.05 26.61
CA PRO A 50 -3.95 8.20 26.30
C PRO A 50 -3.82 7.64 24.88
N PRO A 51 -4.27 6.39 24.65
CA PRO A 51 -4.20 5.79 23.33
C PRO A 51 -4.98 6.65 22.32
N PRO A 52 -4.51 6.76 21.06
CA PRO A 52 -5.21 7.55 20.05
C PRO A 52 -6.63 7.00 19.85
N PRO A 53 -7.64 7.88 19.64
CA PRO A 53 -9.03 7.45 19.48
C PRO A 53 -9.22 6.58 18.24
N VAL A 54 -10.08 5.56 18.35
CA VAL A 54 -10.53 4.75 17.21
C VAL A 54 -11.56 5.56 16.41
N GLN A 55 -11.18 6.02 15.22
CA GLN A 55 -12.03 6.88 14.37
C GLN A 55 -12.82 6.07 13.34
N HIS A 56 -12.24 4.96 12.88
CA HIS A 56 -12.81 4.10 11.85
C HIS A 56 -12.90 2.66 12.35
N PRO A 57 -13.78 2.34 13.32
CA PRO A 57 -13.88 0.99 13.87
C PRO A 57 -14.25 -0.02 12.79
N ILE A 58 -13.49 -1.12 12.70
CA ILE A 58 -13.73 -2.18 11.71
C ILE A 58 -15.10 -2.85 11.89
N SER A 59 -15.63 -2.86 13.11
CA SER A 59 -16.96 -3.38 13.43
C SER A 59 -18.11 -2.57 12.82
N ALA A 60 -17.86 -1.31 12.44
CA ALA A 60 -18.85 -0.46 11.79
C ALA A 60 -18.95 -0.66 10.27
N VAL A 61 -18.10 -1.51 9.67
CA VAL A 61 -18.13 -1.80 8.23
C VAL A 61 -19.37 -2.68 7.92
N GLN A 62 -20.51 -2.03 7.69
CA GLN A 62 -21.77 -2.68 7.33
C GLN A 62 -21.82 -3.00 5.83
N SER A 63 -21.19 -4.09 5.44
CA SER A 63 -21.51 -4.89 4.25
C SER A 63 -20.39 -5.90 4.08
N VAL A 64 -20.65 -7.16 4.38
CA VAL A 64 -20.54 -8.31 3.47
C VAL A 64 -21.20 -9.47 4.20
N PRO A 65 -22.12 -10.24 3.57
CA PRO A 65 -22.61 -11.45 4.19
C PRO A 65 -21.40 -12.31 4.48
N ALA A 66 -21.16 -12.57 5.77
CA ALA A 66 -20.15 -13.50 6.16
C ALA A 66 -20.53 -14.84 5.51
N ALA A 67 -19.89 -15.18 4.40
CA ALA A 67 -19.42 -16.54 4.24
C ALA A 67 -18.38 -16.69 5.36
N ALA A 68 -18.89 -16.82 6.59
CA ALA A 68 -18.12 -17.05 7.77
C ALA A 68 -17.53 -18.43 7.56
N SER A 69 -16.35 -18.48 6.95
CA SER A 69 -15.38 -19.45 7.40
C SER A 69 -15.23 -19.19 8.89
N THR A 70 -15.96 -19.96 9.69
CA THR A 70 -15.82 -20.03 11.15
C THR A 70 -14.51 -20.71 11.55
N SER A 71 -13.70 -21.12 10.56
CA SER A 71 -12.34 -21.56 10.77
C SER A 71 -11.58 -20.45 11.48
N ALA A 72 -10.95 -20.79 12.59
CA ALA A 72 -10.04 -19.90 13.28
C ALA A 72 -8.94 -19.44 12.31
N LEU A 73 -8.58 -18.15 12.39
CA LEU A 73 -7.43 -17.63 11.66
C LEU A 73 -6.15 -18.28 12.22
N PRO A 74 -5.16 -18.60 11.36
CA PRO A 74 -3.86 -19.06 11.82
C PRO A 74 -3.14 -17.97 12.61
N SER A 75 -2.04 -18.33 13.27
CA SER A 75 -1.14 -17.31 13.80
C SER A 75 -0.53 -16.49 12.64
N LEU A 76 -0.17 -15.23 12.91
CA LEU A 76 0.41 -14.33 11.90
C LEU A 76 1.62 -14.96 11.18
N GLU A 77 2.45 -15.65 11.94
CA GLU A 77 3.68 -16.32 11.52
C GLU A 77 3.41 -17.52 10.58
N HIS A 78 2.20 -18.09 10.64
CA HIS A 78 1.77 -19.23 9.80
C HIS A 78 0.66 -18.84 8.81
N SER A 79 0.43 -17.54 8.61
CA SER A 79 -0.69 -17.06 7.79
C SER A 79 -0.39 -16.98 6.29
N ASP A 80 0.88 -16.95 5.89
CA ASP A 80 1.29 -16.67 4.51
C ASP A 80 0.64 -17.54 3.45
N ALA A 81 0.64 -18.87 3.63
CA ALA A 81 0.09 -19.80 2.65
C ALA A 81 -1.43 -19.62 2.47
N LEU A 82 -2.14 -19.38 3.58
CA LEU A 82 -3.57 -19.09 3.58
C LEU A 82 -3.84 -17.76 2.89
N ILE A 83 -3.12 -16.71 3.28
CA ILE A 83 -3.27 -15.35 2.73
C ILE A 83 -2.94 -15.30 1.24
N ALA A 84 -1.87 -15.97 0.80
CA ALA A 84 -1.52 -16.08 -0.61
C ALA A 84 -2.65 -16.75 -1.42
N LYS A 85 -3.16 -17.88 -0.91
CA LYS A 85 -4.27 -18.61 -1.55
C LYS A 85 -5.52 -17.76 -1.64
N GLU A 86 -5.89 -17.05 -0.57
CA GLU A 86 -7.06 -16.15 -0.54
C GLU A 86 -6.91 -14.98 -1.51
N LEU A 87 -5.72 -14.37 -1.57
CA LEU A 87 -5.39 -13.31 -2.54
C LEU A 87 -5.54 -13.81 -3.98
N GLU A 88 -5.00 -14.98 -4.30
CA GLU A 88 -5.15 -15.59 -5.64
C GLU A 88 -6.61 -15.86 -5.99
N SER A 89 -7.39 -16.25 -4.99
CA SER A 89 -8.79 -16.66 -5.11
C SER A 89 -9.68 -15.52 -5.61
N LEU A 90 -9.36 -14.29 -5.22
CA LEU A 90 -10.20 -13.15 -5.48
C LEU A 90 -10.50 -12.77 -6.92
N ALA A 91 -9.47 -12.85 -7.74
CA ALA A 91 -9.46 -12.33 -9.11
C ALA A 91 -8.11 -12.61 -9.75
N GLY A 92 -8.08 -13.40 -10.81
CA GLY A 92 -6.89 -13.55 -11.66
C GLY A 92 -5.70 -14.17 -10.92
N GLY A 93 -5.89 -15.38 -10.36
CA GLY A 93 -4.87 -16.08 -9.56
C GLY A 93 -3.47 -16.14 -10.21
N GLU A 94 -3.37 -16.23 -11.53
CA GLU A 94 -2.09 -16.12 -12.24
C GLU A 94 -1.43 -14.75 -12.09
N ALA A 95 -2.21 -13.67 -12.21
CA ALA A 95 -1.71 -12.31 -12.04
C ALA A 95 -1.22 -12.08 -10.60
N TRP A 96 -1.92 -12.61 -9.60
CA TRP A 96 -1.48 -12.61 -8.20
C TRP A 96 -0.18 -13.39 -7.99
N ARG A 97 -0.09 -14.64 -8.46
CA ARG A 97 1.14 -15.45 -8.37
C ARG A 97 2.34 -14.77 -9.00
N SER A 98 2.13 -14.11 -10.14
CA SER A 98 3.21 -13.44 -10.86
C SER A 98 3.74 -12.20 -10.14
N LEU A 99 2.91 -11.55 -9.31
CA LEU A 99 3.22 -10.29 -8.65
C LEU A 99 3.51 -10.42 -7.17
N LEU A 100 2.95 -11.41 -6.47
CA LEU A 100 3.17 -11.60 -5.03
C LEU A 100 4.62 -11.98 -4.71
N ILE A 101 5.09 -11.47 -3.58
CA ILE A 101 6.27 -11.95 -2.88
C ILE A 101 5.73 -12.73 -1.67
N PRO A 102 5.64 -14.07 -1.75
CA PRO A 102 4.96 -14.89 -0.73
C PRO A 102 5.86 -15.07 0.51
N ARG A 103 6.10 -13.98 1.23
CA ARG A 103 6.91 -13.94 2.45
C ARG A 103 6.39 -12.85 3.38
N ASP A 104 6.02 -13.24 4.58
CA ASP A 104 5.47 -12.39 5.64
C ASP A 104 4.45 -11.41 5.04
N LEU A 105 3.43 -11.94 4.34
CA LEU A 105 2.56 -11.16 3.47
C LEU A 105 1.84 -10.06 4.25
N ILE A 106 1.18 -10.41 5.36
CA ILE A 106 0.48 -9.44 6.20
C ILE A 106 1.44 -8.39 6.78
N PRO A 107 2.58 -8.77 7.40
CA PRO A 107 3.60 -7.79 7.83
C PRO A 107 4.08 -6.85 6.72
N HIS A 108 4.39 -7.36 5.52
CA HIS A 108 4.87 -6.54 4.40
C HIS A 108 3.77 -5.61 3.89
N ILE A 109 2.51 -6.08 3.81
CA ILE A 109 1.37 -5.24 3.45
C ILE A 109 1.21 -4.09 4.47
N VAL A 110 1.22 -4.40 5.76
CA VAL A 110 1.07 -3.42 6.83
C VAL A 110 2.22 -2.40 6.82
N ALA A 111 3.47 -2.86 6.74
CA ALA A 111 4.65 -2.00 6.70
C ALA A 111 4.62 -1.10 5.47
N THR A 112 4.22 -1.64 4.31
CA THR A 112 4.10 -0.89 3.07
C THR A 112 3.02 0.20 3.18
N ILE A 113 1.82 -0.12 3.65
CA ILE A 113 0.74 0.86 3.86
C ILE A 113 1.20 1.96 4.82
N ASP A 114 1.89 1.59 5.91
CA ASP A 114 2.42 2.55 6.87
C ASP A 114 3.54 3.42 6.30
N ALA A 115 4.30 2.94 5.33
CA ALA A 115 5.38 3.69 4.70
C ALA A 115 4.91 4.63 3.57
N LEU A 116 3.76 4.36 2.94
CA LEU A 116 3.26 5.14 1.78
C LEU A 116 3.18 6.66 1.99
N PRO A 117 2.73 7.19 3.15
CA PRO A 117 2.66 8.63 3.39
C PRO A 117 4.01 9.28 3.72
N ARG A 118 5.06 8.48 3.95
CA ARG A 118 6.41 8.97 4.23
C ARG A 118 7.04 9.49 2.93
N HIS A 119 8.13 10.23 3.03
CA HIS A 119 8.80 10.78 1.84
C HIS A 119 9.49 9.71 0.97
N SER A 120 9.91 8.61 1.59
CA SER A 120 10.54 7.45 0.95
C SER A 120 10.17 6.15 1.68
N MET A 121 10.36 5.01 1.01
CA MET A 121 10.17 3.68 1.59
C MET A 121 11.15 2.68 0.99
N SER A 122 11.41 1.58 1.70
CA SER A 122 12.32 0.52 1.25
C SER A 122 11.62 -0.45 0.28
N GLU A 123 12.35 -0.99 -0.69
CA GLU A 123 11.87 -2.11 -1.52
C GLU A 123 11.66 -3.39 -0.69
N SER A 124 12.43 -3.55 0.38
CA SER A 124 12.46 -4.78 1.18
C SER A 124 11.14 -5.09 1.89
N ILE A 125 10.27 -4.09 2.06
CA ILE A 125 8.97 -4.24 2.72
C ILE A 125 7.82 -4.46 1.75
N LEU A 126 8.07 -4.45 0.43
CA LEU A 126 7.00 -4.57 -0.57
C LEU A 126 6.42 -5.99 -0.58
N PRO A 127 5.08 -6.14 -0.58
CA PRO A 127 4.43 -7.45 -0.69
C PRO A 127 4.30 -7.92 -2.15
N LEU A 128 4.64 -7.06 -3.10
CA LEU A 128 4.54 -7.30 -4.53
C LEU A 128 5.85 -6.93 -5.22
N ARG A 129 6.17 -7.64 -6.29
CA ARG A 129 7.30 -7.34 -7.18
C ARG A 129 7.12 -5.97 -7.82
N THR A 130 8.23 -5.34 -8.18
CA THR A 130 8.27 -4.03 -8.84
C THR A 130 8.09 -4.16 -10.35
N PRO A 131 7.61 -3.11 -11.04
CA PRO A 131 7.38 -3.18 -12.48
C PRO A 131 8.66 -3.52 -13.24
N ARG A 132 8.60 -4.56 -14.08
CA ARG A 132 9.75 -5.05 -14.85
C ARG A 132 10.28 -4.00 -15.83
N GLY A 133 11.53 -4.18 -16.23
CA GLY A 133 12.25 -3.31 -17.16
C GLY A 133 12.81 -2.04 -16.50
N ALA A 134 13.74 -1.40 -17.19
CA ALA A 134 14.35 -0.15 -16.72
C ALA A 134 13.36 1.02 -16.81
N PHE A 135 13.53 1.99 -15.91
CA PHE A 135 12.84 3.27 -16.02
C PHE A 135 13.36 4.06 -17.22
N LYS A 136 12.47 4.48 -18.10
CA LYS A 136 12.83 5.17 -19.34
C LYS A 136 12.69 6.68 -19.18
N VAL A 137 13.64 7.43 -19.71
CA VAL A 137 13.57 8.88 -19.82
C VAL A 137 13.58 9.29 -21.29
N ALA A 138 13.08 10.47 -21.59
CA ALA A 138 13.21 11.12 -22.88
C ALA A 138 13.99 12.43 -22.70
N GLN A 139 14.91 12.74 -23.61
CA GLN A 139 15.56 14.04 -23.67
C GLN A 139 14.82 14.89 -24.70
N VAL A 140 14.21 15.99 -24.26
CA VAL A 140 13.45 16.90 -25.11
C VAL A 140 13.85 18.33 -24.75
N HIS A 141 14.36 19.08 -25.73
CA HIS A 141 14.86 20.46 -25.55
C HIS A 141 15.84 20.61 -24.37
N GLY A 142 16.78 19.66 -24.21
CA GLY A 142 17.77 19.67 -23.13
C GLY A 142 17.21 19.32 -21.75
N GLN A 143 15.94 18.96 -21.63
CA GLN A 143 15.32 18.51 -20.39
C GLN A 143 15.12 16.99 -20.39
N THR A 144 15.47 16.38 -19.26
CA THR A 144 15.13 14.98 -19.00
C THR A 144 13.67 14.90 -18.54
N GLN A 145 12.86 14.09 -19.21
CA GLN A 145 11.42 13.96 -18.94
C GLN A 145 11.05 12.49 -18.73
N ILE A 146 10.01 12.23 -17.92
CA ILE A 146 9.42 10.89 -17.81
C ILE A 146 8.94 10.44 -19.20
N ASN A 147 9.45 9.30 -19.68
CA ASN A 147 8.94 8.71 -20.91
C ASN A 147 7.57 8.04 -20.65
N PRO A 148 6.50 8.37 -21.40
CA PRO A 148 5.18 7.75 -21.24
C PRO A 148 5.15 6.23 -21.39
N GLN A 149 6.15 5.62 -22.05
CA GLN A 149 6.31 4.16 -22.12
C GLN A 149 6.41 3.51 -20.72
N ASN A 150 6.82 4.26 -19.69
CA ASN A 150 6.83 3.75 -18.32
C ASN A 150 5.45 3.36 -17.82
N PHE A 151 4.38 3.98 -18.30
CA PHE A 151 3.02 3.71 -17.82
C PHE A 151 2.58 2.28 -18.16
N ALA A 152 3.06 1.73 -19.28
CA ALA A 152 2.80 0.36 -19.69
C ALA A 152 3.43 -0.68 -18.75
N ARG A 153 4.50 -0.33 -18.02
CA ARG A 153 5.13 -1.22 -17.03
C ARG A 153 4.16 -1.58 -15.90
N TYR A 154 3.15 -0.75 -15.66
CA TYR A 154 2.14 -0.95 -14.63
C TYR A 154 0.96 -1.82 -15.10
N ALA A 155 0.93 -2.25 -16.37
CA ALA A 155 -0.19 -3.02 -16.92
C ALA A 155 -0.57 -4.27 -16.11
N PRO A 156 0.38 -5.07 -15.55
CA PRO A 156 0.04 -6.21 -14.70
C PRO A 156 -0.76 -5.82 -13.45
N TYR A 157 -0.39 -4.73 -12.79
CA TYR A 157 -1.10 -4.21 -11.62
C TYR A 157 -2.46 -3.64 -12.00
N MET A 158 -2.54 -2.89 -13.10
CA MET A 158 -3.81 -2.34 -13.57
C MET A 158 -4.81 -3.43 -13.96
N ARG A 159 -4.33 -4.58 -14.45
CA ARG A 159 -5.18 -5.76 -14.69
C ARG A 159 -5.77 -6.28 -13.38
N LEU A 160 -4.96 -6.44 -12.35
CA LEU A 160 -5.43 -6.82 -11.01
C LEU A 160 -6.45 -5.82 -10.46
N ILE A 161 -6.17 -4.50 -10.54
CA ILE A 161 -7.10 -3.46 -10.08
C ILE A 161 -8.43 -3.53 -10.80
N LYS A 162 -8.40 -3.75 -12.12
CA LYS A 162 -9.61 -3.86 -12.93
C LYS A 162 -10.45 -5.07 -12.54
N MET A 163 -9.82 -6.23 -12.38
CA MET A 163 -10.53 -7.49 -12.10
C MET A 163 -11.09 -7.56 -10.69
N LEU A 164 -10.52 -6.81 -9.75
CA LEU A 164 -10.87 -6.98 -8.37
C LEU A 164 -12.14 -6.25 -7.94
N ASP A 165 -13.07 -7.00 -7.35
CA ASP A 165 -14.29 -6.46 -6.75
C ASP A 165 -13.97 -5.80 -5.39
N SER A 166 -14.44 -4.56 -5.21
CA SER A 166 -14.12 -3.77 -4.01
C SER A 166 -14.80 -4.31 -2.76
N LYS A 167 -16.01 -4.87 -2.86
CA LYS A 167 -16.74 -5.43 -1.71
C LYS A 167 -16.07 -6.72 -1.25
N ASN A 168 -15.70 -7.58 -2.19
CA ASN A 168 -14.94 -8.80 -1.93
C ASN A 168 -13.53 -8.51 -1.46
N LEU A 169 -12.88 -7.39 -1.80
CA LEU A 169 -11.68 -7.05 -1.04
C LEU A 169 -12.04 -6.77 0.43
N VAL A 170 -12.97 -5.84 0.65
CA VAL A 170 -13.15 -5.24 1.98
C VAL A 170 -13.60 -6.30 2.98
N ALA A 171 -14.47 -7.21 2.56
CA ALA A 171 -14.86 -8.39 3.31
C ALA A 171 -13.69 -9.23 3.86
N TRP A 172 -12.68 -9.52 3.05
CA TRP A 172 -11.54 -10.30 3.51
C TRP A 172 -10.60 -9.49 4.35
N TYR A 173 -10.49 -8.19 4.07
CA TYR A 173 -9.74 -7.32 4.95
C TYR A 173 -10.37 -7.30 6.34
N VAL A 174 -11.71 -7.24 6.42
CA VAL A 174 -12.47 -7.34 7.67
C VAL A 174 -12.28 -8.72 8.32
N HIS A 175 -12.39 -9.81 7.56
CA HIS A 175 -12.19 -11.17 8.06
C HIS A 175 -10.79 -11.36 8.66
N ASN A 176 -9.75 -10.96 7.91
CA ASN A 176 -8.35 -11.09 8.30
C ASN A 176 -7.85 -9.92 9.18
N TYR A 177 -8.72 -8.98 9.58
CA TYR A 177 -8.34 -7.79 10.33
C TYR A 177 -7.53 -8.08 11.60
N PRO A 178 -7.82 -9.16 12.39
CA PRO A 178 -6.99 -9.49 13.54
C PRO A 178 -5.50 -9.67 13.22
N LEU A 179 -5.17 -10.24 12.05
CA LEU A 179 -3.79 -10.41 11.59
C LEU A 179 -3.15 -9.07 11.24
N PHE A 180 -3.86 -8.22 10.50
CA PHE A 180 -3.41 -6.86 10.16
C PHE A 180 -3.17 -6.02 11.42
N GLN A 181 -4.10 -6.05 12.37
CA GLN A 181 -3.99 -5.32 13.62
C GLN A 181 -2.85 -5.85 14.51
N LYS A 182 -2.62 -7.16 14.55
CA LYS A 182 -1.47 -7.76 15.25
C LYS A 182 -0.15 -7.33 14.62
N ALA A 183 -0.02 -7.43 13.29
CA ALA A 183 1.17 -6.99 12.56
C ALA A 183 1.46 -5.50 12.75
N TYR A 184 0.43 -4.64 12.74
CA TYR A 184 0.60 -3.21 12.96
C TYR A 184 1.11 -2.88 14.37
N ARG A 185 0.64 -3.61 15.38
CA ARG A 185 1.15 -3.46 16.75
C ARG A 185 2.60 -3.93 16.85
N GLN A 186 2.93 -5.08 16.25
CA GLN A 186 4.30 -5.60 16.19
C GLN A 186 5.26 -4.70 15.39
N LEU A 187 4.75 -3.89 14.46
CA LEU A 187 5.54 -2.90 13.73
C LEU A 187 6.04 -1.74 14.62
N GLY A 188 5.48 -1.57 15.83
CA GLY A 188 5.87 -0.52 16.77
C GLY A 188 4.74 0.39 17.22
N TYR A 189 3.49 0.06 16.91
CA TYR A 189 2.31 0.85 17.28
C TYR A 189 1.41 0.08 18.27
N PRO A 190 1.85 -0.16 19.53
CA PRO A 190 1.17 -1.05 20.46
C PRO A 190 -0.28 -0.65 20.76
N GLN A 191 -0.56 0.65 20.79
CA GLN A 191 -1.90 1.22 20.98
C GLN A 191 -2.54 1.72 19.67
N GLY A 192 -1.88 1.51 18.53
CA GLY A 192 -2.35 1.97 17.23
C GLY A 192 -3.51 1.13 16.70
N TYR A 193 -4.38 1.77 15.93
CA TYR A 193 -5.49 1.12 15.25
C TYR A 193 -5.27 1.09 13.75
N PHE A 194 -5.15 -0.11 13.17
CA PHE A 194 -4.70 -0.23 11.79
C PHE A 194 -5.68 0.35 10.77
N ASN A 195 -7.00 0.20 10.98
CA ASN A 195 -7.97 0.76 10.02
C ASN A 195 -7.92 2.30 9.98
N ASN A 196 -7.60 2.97 11.10
CA ASN A 196 -7.36 4.42 11.09
C ASN A 196 -6.19 4.76 10.16
N ARG A 197 -5.10 3.98 10.26
CA ARG A 197 -3.91 4.17 9.42
C ARG A 197 -4.23 3.93 7.94
N LEU A 198 -4.97 2.87 7.64
CA LEU A 198 -5.39 2.56 6.27
C LEU A 198 -6.22 3.71 5.65
N ILE A 199 -7.22 4.23 6.37
CA ILE A 199 -8.05 5.33 5.86
C ILE A 199 -7.22 6.61 5.66
N TYR A 200 -6.30 6.92 6.59
CA TYR A 200 -5.37 8.04 6.43
C TYR A 200 -4.54 7.91 5.15
N VAL A 201 -3.99 6.72 4.90
CA VAL A 201 -3.18 6.43 3.70
C VAL A 201 -4.01 6.57 2.43
N ILE A 202 -5.24 6.03 2.42
CA ILE A 202 -6.15 6.19 1.28
C ILE A 202 -6.41 7.67 0.99
N ASN A 203 -6.67 8.48 2.02
CA ASN A 203 -6.85 9.93 1.86
C ASN A 203 -5.60 10.60 1.29
N ASN A 204 -4.40 10.26 1.77
CA ASN A 204 -3.13 10.77 1.26
C ASN A 204 -2.95 10.46 -0.24
N LEU A 205 -3.20 9.22 -0.67
CA LEU A 205 -3.10 8.81 -2.06
C LEU A 205 -4.15 9.51 -2.95
N MET A 206 -5.39 9.65 -2.49
CA MET A 206 -6.42 10.39 -3.21
C MET A 206 -6.08 11.87 -3.39
N ALA A 207 -5.33 12.45 -2.46
CA ALA A 207 -4.85 13.84 -2.51
C ALA A 207 -3.63 14.06 -3.44
N THR A 208 -3.19 13.04 -4.20
CA THR A 208 -2.15 13.23 -5.23
C THR A 208 -2.60 14.34 -6.20
N PRO A 209 -1.77 15.34 -6.53
CA PRO A 209 -2.16 16.39 -7.47
C PRO A 209 -2.24 15.83 -8.90
N GLU A 210 -3.19 16.32 -9.70
CA GLU A 210 -3.20 16.03 -11.13
C GLU A 210 -2.11 16.86 -11.83
N VAL A 211 -1.22 16.20 -12.56
CA VAL A 211 -0.08 16.82 -13.22
C VAL A 211 -0.20 16.71 -14.73
N LYS A 212 -0.02 17.82 -15.44
CA LYS A 212 0.06 17.84 -16.91
C LYS A 212 1.41 17.28 -17.36
N LEU A 213 1.39 16.43 -18.39
CA LEU A 213 2.60 15.94 -19.04
C LEU A 213 3.21 17.04 -19.94
N PRO A 214 4.54 17.03 -20.16
CA PRO A 214 5.53 16.10 -19.63
C PRO A 214 5.98 16.43 -18.20
N ILE A 215 6.37 15.41 -17.43
CA ILE A 215 6.96 15.60 -16.10
C ILE A 215 8.48 15.63 -16.23
N VAL A 216 9.08 16.76 -15.86
CA VAL A 216 10.52 16.98 -15.91
C VAL A 216 11.20 16.34 -14.70
N LEU A 217 12.35 15.71 -14.96
CA LEU A 217 13.19 15.05 -13.99
C LEU A 217 14.55 15.74 -13.92
N GLN A 218 15.21 15.57 -12.78
CA GLN A 218 16.62 15.85 -12.59
C GLN A 218 17.32 14.60 -12.08
N GLN A 219 18.61 14.44 -12.39
CA GLN A 219 19.41 13.30 -12.01
C GLN A 219 20.69 13.78 -11.30
N PRO A 220 20.60 14.26 -10.05
CA PRO A 220 21.78 14.76 -9.34
C PRO A 220 22.80 13.64 -9.02
N ASN A 221 22.32 12.41 -8.87
CA ASN A 221 23.11 11.19 -8.64
C ASN A 221 22.57 10.06 -9.54
N VAL A 222 22.73 8.79 -9.19
CA VAL A 222 22.18 7.66 -9.96
C VAL A 222 20.64 7.73 -10.12
N LEU A 223 19.94 8.46 -9.25
CA LEU A 223 18.48 8.45 -9.15
C LEU A 223 17.82 9.63 -9.88
N TYR A 224 16.66 9.35 -10.49
CA TYR A 224 15.78 10.38 -11.05
C TYR A 224 14.84 10.94 -9.99
N LEU A 225 14.93 12.25 -9.75
CA LEU A 225 14.03 13.03 -8.91
C LEU A 225 13.13 13.88 -9.78
N TYR A 226 11.97 14.28 -9.26
CA TYR A 226 11.16 15.31 -9.89
C TYR A 226 11.91 16.64 -9.86
N ALA A 227 11.95 17.34 -10.99
CA ALA A 227 12.55 18.67 -11.06
C ALA A 227 11.70 19.71 -10.33
N ASN A 228 10.38 19.52 -10.27
CA ASN A 228 9.48 20.38 -9.51
C ASN A 228 9.56 20.02 -8.02
N PRO A 229 10.02 20.94 -7.13
CA PRO A 229 10.16 20.65 -5.70
C PRO A 229 8.86 20.27 -5.01
N ARG A 230 7.72 20.80 -5.49
CA ARG A 230 6.40 20.44 -4.94
C ARG A 230 6.03 18.99 -5.24
N LEU A 231 6.44 18.47 -6.41
CA LEU A 231 6.21 17.07 -6.76
C LEU A 231 7.19 16.15 -6.04
N GLU A 232 8.44 16.59 -5.85
CA GLU A 232 9.43 15.80 -5.11
C GLU A 232 9.09 15.68 -3.62
N ALA A 233 8.51 16.72 -3.04
CA ALA A 233 8.05 16.76 -1.65
C ALA A 233 6.83 15.87 -1.36
N LEU A 234 6.15 15.35 -2.38
CA LEU A 234 5.02 14.43 -2.21
C LEU A 234 5.45 13.13 -1.50
N SER A 235 4.47 12.44 -0.92
CA SER A 235 4.72 11.14 -0.29
C SER A 235 5.20 10.11 -1.31
N ALA A 236 5.85 9.04 -0.84
CA ALA A 236 6.28 7.93 -1.66
C ALA A 236 5.12 7.37 -2.50
N GLY A 237 3.95 7.20 -1.88
CA GLY A 237 2.74 6.75 -2.56
C GLY A 237 2.23 7.70 -3.64
N GLN A 238 2.19 9.00 -3.36
CA GLN A 238 1.80 10.01 -4.34
C GLN A 238 2.79 10.08 -5.52
N LYS A 239 4.09 10.00 -5.23
CA LYS A 239 5.14 9.92 -6.26
C LYS A 239 5.00 8.68 -7.13
N MET A 240 4.64 7.53 -6.56
CA MET A 240 4.35 6.30 -7.32
C MET A 240 3.14 6.46 -8.26
N LEU A 241 2.07 7.08 -7.77
CA LEU A 241 0.88 7.34 -8.59
C LEU A 241 1.22 8.21 -9.81
N LEU A 242 1.98 9.29 -9.63
CA LEU A 242 2.46 10.12 -10.73
C LEU A 242 3.31 9.33 -11.74
N ARG A 243 4.20 8.42 -11.27
CA ARG A 243 5.02 7.57 -12.15
C ARG A 243 4.20 6.51 -12.90
N SER A 244 3.01 6.16 -12.42
CA SER A 244 2.10 5.24 -13.11
C SER A 244 1.43 5.87 -14.32
N GLY A 245 1.40 7.20 -14.38
CA GLY A 245 0.77 7.99 -15.43
C GLY A 245 -0.69 8.34 -15.14
N PRO A 246 -1.20 9.42 -15.76
CA PRO A 246 -2.46 10.05 -15.37
C PRO A 246 -3.68 9.11 -15.47
N ASN A 247 -3.72 8.24 -16.49
CA ASN A 247 -4.81 7.28 -16.67
C ASN A 247 -4.83 6.20 -15.57
N ASN A 248 -3.64 5.67 -15.23
CA ASN A 248 -3.52 4.66 -14.18
C ASN A 248 -3.82 5.26 -12.81
N GLU A 249 -3.27 6.44 -12.52
CA GLU A 249 -3.56 7.22 -11.32
C GLU A 249 -5.08 7.44 -11.14
N ALA A 250 -5.78 7.92 -12.17
CA ALA A 250 -7.21 8.18 -12.09
C ALA A 250 -8.01 6.91 -11.74
N LYS A 251 -7.66 5.76 -12.36
CA LYS A 251 -8.27 4.46 -12.08
C LYS A 251 -7.98 3.97 -10.66
N ILE A 252 -6.74 4.13 -10.19
CA ILE A 252 -6.35 3.76 -8.82
C ILE A 252 -7.14 4.61 -7.82
N LYS A 253 -7.17 5.93 -7.99
CA LYS A 253 -7.95 6.85 -7.13
C LYS A 253 -9.44 6.51 -7.11
N ALA A 254 -10.04 6.19 -8.26
CA ALA A 254 -11.44 5.78 -8.32
C ALA A 254 -11.71 4.50 -7.51
N LYS A 255 -10.80 3.52 -7.59
CA LYS A 255 -10.89 2.30 -6.79
C LYS A 255 -10.72 2.59 -5.30
N LEU A 256 -9.75 3.42 -4.92
CA LEU A 256 -9.53 3.84 -3.53
C LEU A 256 -10.75 4.56 -2.93
N ARG A 257 -11.42 5.44 -3.69
CA ARG A 257 -12.69 6.06 -3.27
C ARG A 257 -13.76 5.03 -2.95
N THR A 258 -13.89 4.01 -3.81
CA THR A 258 -14.85 2.92 -3.62
C THR A 258 -14.55 2.12 -2.35
N ILE A 259 -13.29 1.73 -2.15
CA ILE A 259 -12.86 0.99 -0.96
C ILE A 259 -13.09 1.80 0.30
N ARG A 260 -12.67 3.08 0.31
CA ARG A 260 -12.88 3.98 1.45
C ARG A 260 -14.34 4.09 1.81
N ALA A 261 -15.22 4.29 0.82
CA ALA A 261 -16.64 4.45 1.06
C ALA A 261 -17.24 3.22 1.75
N ILE A 262 -16.88 2.01 1.30
CA ILE A 262 -17.29 0.75 1.95
C ILE A 262 -16.73 0.67 3.37
N LEU A 263 -15.43 0.95 3.57
CA LEU A 263 -14.78 0.91 4.89
C LEU A 263 -15.30 1.95 5.90
N THR A 264 -15.90 3.05 5.42
CA THR A 264 -16.46 4.08 6.30
C THR A 264 -17.99 4.05 6.34
N GLY A 265 -18.63 3.01 5.78
CA GLY A 265 -20.09 2.91 5.73
C GLY A 265 -20.78 4.03 4.93
N GLN A 266 -20.04 4.73 4.06
CA GLN A 266 -20.58 5.75 3.19
C GLN A 266 -21.13 5.06 1.93
N HIS A 267 -22.43 5.12 1.70
CA HIS A 267 -23.00 4.72 0.41
C HIS A 267 -22.49 5.67 -0.67
N LEU A 268 -21.81 5.14 -1.69
CA LEU A 268 -21.54 5.88 -2.92
C LEU A 268 -22.87 6.03 -3.66
N ASN A 269 -23.54 7.17 -3.47
CA ASN A 269 -24.63 7.54 -4.37
C ASN A 269 -24.02 7.72 -5.76
N LYS A 270 -24.47 6.88 -6.70
CA LYS A 270 -24.13 7.02 -8.11
C LYS A 270 -24.79 8.32 -8.61
N PRO A 271 -24.07 9.20 -9.35
CA PRO A 271 -24.71 10.30 -10.06
C PRO A 271 -25.69 9.78 -11.11
#